data_AF-A0A554FV35-F1
#
_entry.id   AF-A0A554FV35-F1
#
_cell.length_a   1.000
_cell.length_b   1.000
_cell.length_c   1.000
_cell.angle_alpha   90.00
_cell.angle_beta   90.00
_cell.angle_gamma   90.00
#
_symmetry.space_group_name_H-M   'P 1'
#
loop_
_entity.id
_entity.type
_entity.pdbx_description
1 polymer ?
#
loop_
_entity_poly.entity_id
_entity_poly.type
_entity_poly.pdbx_seq_one_letter_code
_entity_poly.pdbx_strand_id
1 'polypeptide(L)'
;MPRRAGYEESWELTYRVEQLRELVGQELRLDAALAEELEDTLARLVQRNQRLRGLHRMVSAEREPEDLVMFRAALEDLDRRLLEDLPGLLDRLRATLL
;
A
#
# COMPACT_ATOMS: atom_id res chain seq x y z
N MET A 1 -6.38 -4.53 -18.76
CA MET A 1 -6.84 -4.76 -17.37
C MET A 1 -8.24 -4.17 -17.22
N PRO A 2 -9.23 -4.88 -16.66
CA PRO A 2 -10.58 -4.32 -16.49
C PRO A 2 -10.56 -3.24 -15.40
N ARG A 3 -10.97 -2.01 -15.74
CA ARG A 3 -11.20 -0.93 -14.78
C ARG A 3 -12.40 -1.30 -13.91
N ARG A 4 -12.18 -1.94 -12.76
CA ARG A 4 -13.25 -2.16 -11.78
C ARG A 4 -13.55 -0.81 -11.12
N ALA A 5 -14.70 -0.23 -11.45
CA ALA A 5 -15.16 1.06 -10.94
C ALA A 5 -14.21 2.26 -11.14
N GLY A 6 -13.43 2.23 -12.23
CA GLY A 6 -12.52 3.32 -12.57
C GLY A 6 -11.27 3.43 -11.69
N TYR A 7 -11.07 2.52 -10.72
CA TYR A 7 -9.80 2.38 -10.01
C TYR A 7 -8.89 1.42 -10.75
N GLU A 8 -7.65 1.85 -11.01
CA GLU A 8 -6.60 1.04 -11.60
C GLU A 8 -5.55 0.73 -10.53
N GLU A 9 -5.48 -0.53 -10.12
CA GLU A 9 -4.50 -0.96 -9.13
C GLU A 9 -3.08 -0.75 -9.66
N SER A 10 -2.25 -0.06 -8.88
CA SER A 10 -0.86 0.19 -9.25
C SER A 10 -0.04 -1.10 -9.21
N TRP A 11 0.33 -1.59 -10.38
CA TRP A 11 1.27 -2.70 -10.55
C TRP A 11 2.60 -2.45 -9.84
N GLU A 12 3.06 -1.20 -9.85
CA GLU A 12 4.28 -0.79 -9.16
C GLU A 12 4.13 -0.95 -7.65
N LEU A 13 3.00 -0.52 -7.08
CA LEU A 13 2.78 -0.64 -5.63
C LEU A 13 2.71 -2.11 -5.21
N THR A 14 2.00 -2.94 -5.98
CA THR A 14 1.98 -4.40 -5.76
C THR A 14 3.39 -4.96 -5.76
N TYR A 15 4.21 -4.61 -6.76
CA TYR A 15 5.60 -5.08 -6.84
C TYR A 15 6.45 -4.64 -5.63
N ARG A 16 6.32 -3.38 -5.17
CA ARG A 16 7.06 -2.89 -3.99
C ARG A 16 6.62 -3.56 -2.69
N VAL A 17 5.33 -3.88 -2.55
CA VAL A 17 4.81 -4.62 -1.40
C VAL A 17 5.35 -6.04 -1.36
N GLU A 18 5.48 -6.70 -2.52
CA GLU A 18 6.10 -8.03 -2.60
C GLU A 18 7.57 -7.97 -2.19
N GLN A 19 8.34 -6.97 -2.65
CA GLN A 19 9.72 -6.75 -2.21
C GLN A 19 9.82 -6.52 -0.70
N LEU A 20 8.90 -5.74 -0.12
CA LEU A 20 8.85 -5.52 1.32
C LEU A 20 8.59 -6.83 2.07
N ARG A 21 7.64 -7.65 1.59
CA ARG A 21 7.34 -8.96 2.18
C ARG A 21 8.55 -9.87 2.16
N GLU A 22 9.30 -9.90 1.06
CA GLU A 22 10.52 -10.69 0.94
C GLU A 22 11.57 -10.24 1.96
N LEU A 23 11.80 -8.93 2.10
CA LEU A 23 12.77 -8.39 3.07
C LEU A 23 12.37 -8.64 4.52
N VAL A 24 11.09 -8.43 4.88
CA VAL A 24 10.59 -8.68 6.24
C VAL A 24 10.64 -10.17 6.59
N GLY A 25 10.64 -11.06 5.60
CA GLY A 25 10.85 -12.50 5.79
C GLY A 25 12.32 -12.90 6.06
N GLN A 26 13.26 -11.96 5.96
CA GLN A 26 14.68 -12.18 6.22
C GLN A 26 15.08 -11.70 7.62
N GLU A 27 16.28 -12.07 8.05
CA GLU A 27 16.85 -11.58 9.30
C GLU A 27 17.37 -10.15 9.12
N LEU A 28 16.69 -9.19 9.73
CA LEU A 28 16.98 -7.76 9.61
C LEU A 28 17.51 -7.22 10.94
N ARG A 29 18.57 -6.41 10.89
CA ARG A 29 19.06 -5.66 12.06
C ARG A 29 18.55 -4.23 12.04
N LEU A 30 17.33 -4.05 12.55
CA LEU A 30 16.67 -2.74 12.59
C LEU A 30 17.13 -1.91 13.79
N ASP A 31 17.45 -0.64 13.57
CA ASP A 31 17.46 0.34 14.65
C ASP A 31 16.02 0.80 14.98
N ALA A 32 15.87 1.54 16.07
CA ALA A 32 14.54 1.96 16.54
C ALA A 32 13.80 2.84 15.53
N ALA A 33 14.51 3.71 14.81
CA ALA A 33 13.90 4.62 13.85
C ALA A 33 13.40 3.88 12.61
N LEU A 34 14.20 2.94 12.09
CA LEU A 34 13.82 2.12 10.94
C LEU A 34 12.69 1.14 11.28
N ALA A 35 12.67 0.63 12.52
CA ALA A 35 11.57 -0.20 13.01
C ALA A 35 10.24 0.58 13.08
N GLU A 36 10.26 1.79 13.63
CA GLU A 36 9.08 2.68 13.70
C GLU A 36 8.56 3.03 12.29
N GLU A 37 9.45 3.38 11.37
CA GLU A 37 9.06 3.68 9.99
C GLU A 37 8.49 2.47 9.24
N LEU A 38 9.05 1.28 9.48
CA LEU A 38 8.52 0.04 8.94
C LEU A 38 7.11 -0.23 9.49
N GLU A 39 6.88 -0.07 10.79
CA GLU A 39 5.57 -0.25 11.42
C GLU A 39 4.53 0.73 10.83
N ASP A 40 4.88 2.01 10.74
CA ASP A 40 4.04 3.04 10.12
C ASP A 40 3.67 2.70 8.67
N THR A 41 4.65 2.23 7.90
CA THR A 41 4.43 1.84 6.50
C THR A 41 3.52 0.62 6.40
N LEU A 42 3.71 -0.38 7.26
CA LEU A 42 2.84 -1.56 7.33
C LEU A 42 1.41 -1.17 7.73
N ALA A 43 1.23 -0.25 8.67
CA ALA A 43 -0.08 0.27 9.06
C ALA A 43 -0.80 0.94 7.89
N ARG A 44 -0.08 1.75 7.09
CA ARG A 44 -0.62 2.38 5.86
C ARG A 44 -0.99 1.33 4.81
N LEU A 45 -0.19 0.28 4.63
CA LEU A 45 -0.51 -0.83 3.71
C LEU A 45 -1.75 -1.61 4.15
N VAL A 46 -1.93 -1.84 5.45
CA VAL A 46 -3.16 -2.43 6.00
C VAL A 46 -4.36 -1.52 5.72
N GLN A 47 -4.23 -0.21 5.96
CA GLN A 47 -5.29 0.76 5.65
C GLN A 47 -5.65 0.74 4.16
N ARG A 48 -4.66 0.68 3.28
CA ARG A 48 -4.84 0.56 1.82
C ARG A 48 -5.64 -0.68 1.46
N ASN A 49 -5.29 -1.83 2.04
CA ASN A 49 -6.02 -3.08 1.82
C ASN A 49 -7.47 -3.02 2.31
N GLN A 50 -7.71 -2.44 3.49
CA GLN A 50 -9.06 -2.24 4.03
C GLN A 50 -9.91 -1.33 3.13
N ARG A 51 -9.33 -0.24 2.62
CA ARG A 51 -9.98 0.69 1.68
C ARG A 51 -10.30 0.03 0.35
N LEU A 52 -9.37 -0.72 -0.22
CA LEU A 52 -9.61 -1.46 -1.46
C LEU A 52 -10.76 -2.47 -1.31
N ARG A 53 -10.80 -3.23 -0.20
CA ARG A 53 -11.93 -4.11 0.12
C ARG A 53 -13.24 -3.34 0.29
N GLY A 54 -13.18 -2.15 0.91
CA GLY A 54 -14.32 -1.24 1.04
C GLY A 54 -14.88 -0.82 -0.32
N LEU A 55 -14.01 -0.35 -1.22
CA LEU A 55 -14.35 0.01 -2.58
C LEU A 55 -15.00 -1.16 -3.33
N HIS A 56 -14.41 -2.36 -3.26
CA HIS A 56 -15.00 -3.55 -3.87
C HIS A 56 -16.40 -3.85 -3.35
N ARG A 57 -16.64 -3.75 -2.03
CA ARG A 57 -17.98 -3.94 -1.46
C ARG A 57 -18.97 -2.87 -1.94
N MET A 58 -18.55 -1.61 -2.05
CA MET A 58 -19.42 -0.52 -2.53
C MET A 58 -19.82 -0.73 -4.00
N VAL A 59 -18.87 -1.17 -4.82
CA VAL A 59 -19.12 -1.51 -6.23
C VAL A 59 -20.08 -2.68 -6.35
N SER A 60 -19.88 -3.74 -5.56
CA SER A 60 -20.80 -4.88 -5.52
C SER A 60 -22.19 -4.54 -4.98
N ALA A 61 -22.30 -3.47 -4.19
CA ALA A 61 -23.56 -2.98 -3.65
C ALA A 61 -24.21 -1.89 -4.53
N GLU A 62 -23.70 -1.67 -5.74
CA GLU A 62 -24.22 -0.68 -6.71
C GLU A 62 -24.39 0.72 -6.08
N ARG A 63 -23.44 1.12 -5.23
CA ARG A 63 -23.44 2.45 -4.60
C ARG A 63 -23.37 3.56 -5.64
N GLU A 64 -23.90 4.72 -5.26
CA GLU A 64 -23.92 5.91 -6.09
C GLU A 64 -22.50 6.26 -6.58
N PRO A 65 -22.34 6.69 -7.86
CA PRO A 65 -21.03 7.00 -8.42
C PRO A 65 -20.25 8.05 -7.63
N GLU A 66 -20.93 8.99 -6.99
CA GLU A 66 -20.36 10.08 -6.19
C GLU A 66 -19.63 9.54 -4.94
N ASP A 67 -20.22 8.56 -4.24
CA ASP A 67 -19.60 7.89 -3.10
C ASP A 67 -18.34 7.13 -3.54
N LEU A 68 -18.38 6.49 -4.72
CA LEU A 68 -17.24 5.76 -5.28
C LEU A 68 -16.09 6.70 -5.66
N VAL A 69 -16.38 7.91 -6.16
CA VAL A 69 -15.36 8.91 -6.51
C VAL A 69 -14.57 9.33 -5.27
N MET A 70 -15.27 9.67 -4.19
CA MET A 70 -14.61 10.09 -2.95
C MET A 70 -13.75 8.96 -2.36
N PHE A 71 -14.29 7.74 -2.34
CA PHE A 71 -13.56 6.58 -1.82
C PHE A 71 -12.33 6.23 -2.67
N ARG A 72 -12.46 6.34 -4.00
CA ARG A 72 -11.37 6.11 -4.95
C ARG A 72 -10.28 7.16 -4.81
N ALA A 73 -10.62 8.45 -4.78
CA ALA A 73 -9.64 9.53 -4.64
C ALA A 73 -8.80 9.36 -3.37
N ALA A 74 -9.45 8.94 -2.27
CA ALA A 74 -8.75 8.72 -1.01
C ALA A 74 -7.91 7.43 -0.99
N LEU A 75 -8.17 6.46 -1.87
CA LEU A 75 -7.32 5.28 -2.09
C LEU A 75 -6.12 5.64 -2.98
N GLU A 76 -6.36 6.39 -4.06
CA GLU A 76 -5.31 6.87 -4.98
C GLU A 76 -4.30 7.77 -4.27
N ASP A 77 -4.76 8.65 -3.36
CA ASP A 77 -3.86 9.48 -2.55
C ASP A 77 -2.96 8.64 -1.62
N LEU A 78 -3.52 7.59 -1.03
CA LEU A 78 -2.77 6.67 -0.19
C LEU A 78 -1.76 5.85 -0.99
N ASP A 79 -2.17 5.33 -2.16
CA ASP A 79 -1.26 4.62 -3.06
C ASP A 79 -0.10 5.51 -3.53
N ARG A 80 -0.38 6.78 -3.84
CA ARG A 80 0.65 7.75 -4.23
C ARG A 80 1.67 7.98 -3.11
N ARG A 81 1.22 8.22 -1.87
CA ARG A 81 2.13 8.37 -0.72
C ARG A 81 2.96 7.12 -0.47
N LEU A 82 2.35 5.94 -0.57
CA LEU A 82 3.07 4.68 -0.44
C LEU A 82 4.14 4.50 -1.53
N LEU A 83 3.85 4.89 -2.77
CA LEU A 83 4.81 4.85 -3.87
C LEU A 83 5.96 5.87 -3.70
N GLU A 84 5.71 7.01 -3.05
CA GLU A 84 6.73 8.00 -2.69
C GLU A 84 7.65 7.46 -1.59
N ASP A 85 7.10 6.82 -0.55
CA ASP A 85 7.83 6.43 0.66
C ASP A 85 8.53 5.05 0.56
N LEU A 86 7.86 4.05 -0.03
CA LEU A 86 8.34 2.65 -0.06
C LEU A 86 9.74 2.48 -0.64
N PRO A 87 10.13 3.12 -1.76
CA PRO A 87 11.46 2.94 -2.32
C PRO A 87 12.57 3.25 -1.32
N GLY A 88 12.47 4.38 -0.61
CA GLY A 88 13.47 4.79 0.37
C GLY A 88 13.51 3.90 1.59
N LEU A 89 12.36 3.36 2.03
CA LEU A 89 12.31 2.36 3.10
C LEU A 89 12.99 1.05 2.66
N LEU A 90 12.64 0.53 1.48
CA LEU A 90 13.19 -0.73 0.95
C LEU A 90 14.71 -0.70 0.84
N ASP A 91 15.28 0.41 0.36
CA ASP A 91 16.73 0.56 0.23
C ASP A 91 17.43 0.56 1.59
N ARG A 92 16.82 1.17 2.61
CA ARG A 92 17.34 1.14 3.99
C ARG A 92 17.23 -0.23 4.63
N LEU A 93 16.10 -0.93 4.45
CA LEU A 93 15.94 -2.30 4.95
C LEU A 93 16.98 -3.25 4.33
N ARG A 94 17.23 -3.14 3.02
CA ARG A 94 18.29 -3.91 2.33
C ARG A 94 19.68 -3.68 2.92
N ALA A 95 19.98 -2.45 3.35
CA ALA A 95 21.25 -2.12 3.98
C ALA A 95 21.42 -2.72 5.39
N THR A 96 20.34 -3.25 5.98
CA THR A 96 20.34 -3.87 7.32
C THR A 96 20.27 -5.40 7.29
N LEU A 97 20.36 -6.00 6.11
CA LEU A 97 20.43 -7.46 5.95
C LEU A 97 21.73 -8.01 6.55
N LEU A 98 21.60 -9.15 7.22
CA LEU A 98 22.71 -9.89 7.84
C LEU A 98 23.31 -10.93 6.89
#